data_AF-A0A2P6FM73-F1
#
_entry.id   AF-A0A2P6FM73-F1
#
_cell.length_a   1.000
_cell.length_b   1.000
_cell.length_c   1.000
_cell.angle_alpha   90.00
_cell.angle_beta   90.00
_cell.angle_gamma   90.00
#
_symmetry.space_group_name_H-M   'P 1'
#
loop_
_entity.id
_entity.type
_entity.pdbx_description
1 polymer ?
#
loop_
_entity_poly.entity_id
_entity_poly.type
_entity_poly.pdbx_seq_one_letter_code
_entity_poly.pdbx_strand_id
1 'polypeptide(L)'
;MAKFCPEWVFSACVAKAAGGFLTGNIPLSSLSTKLTDGLNQYYNEIKAESIDEASTKILEFLNEIEAGSTAIEYLDAYIYKRVKFHANNKPRKLQGLFVDEFAPMKTRDYSAEKAVILFKAFVFSSRSGLATEVPAGWEIGEEEGIGWFGDLIKSEPTIFDSL
;
A
#
# COMPACT_ATOMS: atom_id res chain seq x y z
N MET A 1 -13.68 -13.70 -16.57
CA MET A 1 -13.26 -14.26 -15.27
C MET A 1 -12.89 -13.10 -14.35
N ALA A 2 -13.24 -13.16 -13.08
CA ALA A 2 -12.91 -12.08 -12.15
C ALA A 2 -11.39 -12.03 -11.90
N LYS A 3 -10.79 -10.84 -12.03
CA LYS A 3 -9.37 -10.59 -11.81
C LYS A 3 -9.20 -9.60 -10.65
N PHE A 4 -9.30 -10.06 -9.41
CA PHE A 4 -9.21 -9.13 -8.28
C PHE A 4 -7.76 -8.84 -7.88
N CYS A 5 -7.51 -7.60 -7.47
CA CYS A 5 -6.21 -7.19 -6.93
C CYS A 5 -5.85 -8.02 -5.68
N PRO A 6 -4.60 -8.50 -5.54
CA PRO A 6 -4.13 -9.06 -4.28
C PRO A 6 -4.23 -8.04 -3.15
N GLU A 7 -4.73 -8.46 -2.00
CA GLU A 7 -4.99 -7.53 -0.88
C GLU A 7 -3.73 -6.82 -0.39
N TRP A 8 -2.55 -7.47 -0.47
CA TRP A 8 -1.29 -6.85 -0.09
C TRP A 8 -0.87 -5.69 -1.00
N VAL A 9 -1.19 -5.79 -2.30
CA VAL A 9 -0.94 -4.72 -3.28
C VAL A 9 -1.86 -3.53 -2.99
N PHE A 10 -3.16 -3.79 -2.80
CA PHE A 10 -4.13 -2.76 -2.42
C PHE A 10 -3.73 -2.05 -1.12
N SER A 11 -3.41 -2.80 -0.07
CA SER A 11 -2.99 -2.24 1.22
C SER A 11 -1.69 -1.44 1.14
N ALA A 12 -0.74 -1.84 0.28
CA ALA A 12 0.48 -1.07 0.05
C ALA A 12 0.18 0.27 -0.66
N CYS A 13 -0.72 0.28 -1.66
CA CYS A 13 -1.18 1.52 -2.29
C CYS A 13 -1.87 2.48 -1.31
N VAL A 14 -2.74 1.96 -0.44
CA VAL A 14 -3.38 2.76 0.60
C VAL A 14 -2.35 3.45 1.51
N ALA A 15 -1.36 2.70 2.01
CA ALA A 15 -0.32 3.30 2.84
C ALA A 15 0.56 4.28 2.04
N LYS A 16 0.83 3.99 0.77
CA LYS A 16 1.57 4.91 -0.11
C LYS A 16 0.82 6.23 -0.32
N ALA A 17 -0.49 6.20 -0.53
CA ALA A 17 -1.31 7.40 -0.66
C ALA A 17 -1.30 8.22 0.62
N ALA A 18 -1.48 7.59 1.78
CA ALA A 18 -1.37 8.27 3.07
C ALA A 18 0.02 8.91 3.28
N GLY A 19 1.11 8.21 2.96
CA GLY A 19 2.47 8.75 3.06
C GLY A 19 2.73 9.90 2.09
N GLY A 20 2.24 9.78 0.85
CA GLY A 20 2.30 10.85 -0.14
C GLY A 20 1.58 12.11 0.28
N PHE A 21 0.42 11.98 0.95
CA PHE A 21 -0.31 13.12 1.50
C PHE A 21 0.44 13.81 2.64
N LEU A 22 1.13 13.06 3.50
CA LEU A 22 1.90 13.64 4.61
C LEU A 22 3.20 14.33 4.16
N THR A 23 3.78 13.90 3.04
CA THR A 23 5.09 14.39 2.55
C THR A 23 4.99 15.40 1.42
N GLY A 24 3.89 15.39 0.67
CA GLY A 24 3.66 16.25 -0.47
C GLY A 24 2.54 17.28 -0.23
N ASN A 25 2.38 18.17 -1.20
CA ASN A 25 1.24 19.08 -1.27
C ASN A 25 0.23 18.60 -2.32
N ILE A 26 -0.01 17.29 -2.36
CA ILE A 26 -0.87 16.62 -3.34
C ILE A 26 -2.14 16.13 -2.65
N PRO A 27 -3.32 16.45 -3.18
CA PRO A 27 -4.58 15.93 -2.63
C PRO A 27 -4.60 14.39 -2.63
N LEU A 28 -5.17 13.83 -1.57
CA LEU A 28 -5.32 12.38 -1.43
C LEU A 28 -6.14 11.75 -2.56
N SER A 29 -7.12 12.49 -3.09
CA SER A 29 -7.92 12.07 -4.24
C SER A 29 -7.06 11.85 -5.47
N SER A 30 -6.11 12.76 -5.76
CA SER A 30 -5.20 12.63 -6.91
C SER A 30 -4.20 11.49 -6.74
N LEU A 31 -3.70 11.26 -5.52
CA LEU A 31 -2.87 10.08 -5.21
C LEU A 31 -3.67 8.79 -5.42
N SER A 32 -4.92 8.78 -4.98
CA SER A 32 -5.81 7.62 -5.08
C SER A 32 -6.14 7.29 -6.52
N THR A 33 -6.53 8.28 -7.34
CA THR A 33 -6.78 8.14 -8.77
C THR A 33 -5.57 7.57 -9.49
N LYS A 34 -4.39 8.16 -9.27
CA LYS A 34 -3.14 7.72 -9.89
C LYS A 34 -2.84 6.24 -9.63
N LEU A 35 -3.00 5.82 -8.37
CA LEU A 35 -2.77 4.45 -7.96
C LEU A 35 -3.82 3.51 -8.55
N THR A 36 -5.11 3.87 -8.53
CA THR A 36 -6.15 3.03 -9.11
C THR A 36 -6.02 2.89 -10.62
N ASP A 37 -5.64 3.95 -11.34
CA ASP A 37 -5.41 3.90 -12.78
C ASP A 37 -4.33 2.88 -13.14
N GLY A 38 -3.23 2.87 -12.38
CA GLY A 38 -2.19 1.85 -12.53
C GLY A 38 -2.66 0.45 -12.19
N LEU A 39 -3.37 0.26 -11.06
CA LEU A 39 -3.90 -1.04 -10.66
C LEU A 39 -4.92 -1.60 -11.66
N ASN A 40 -5.77 -0.73 -12.23
CA ASN A 40 -6.83 -1.09 -13.17
C ASN A 40 -6.29 -1.54 -14.54
N GLN A 41 -5.00 -1.33 -14.83
CA GLN A 41 -4.34 -1.95 -15.98
C GLN A 41 -4.15 -3.47 -15.81
N TYR A 42 -4.09 -3.96 -14.57
CA TYR A 42 -3.77 -5.36 -14.23
C TYR A 42 -4.95 -6.12 -13.62
N TYR A 43 -5.86 -5.40 -12.95
CA TYR A 43 -6.97 -5.96 -12.19
C TYR A 43 -8.32 -5.39 -12.65
N ASN A 44 -9.40 -6.02 -12.18
CA ASN A 44 -10.74 -5.47 -12.25
C ASN A 44 -10.79 -4.10 -11.57
N GLU A 45 -11.68 -3.24 -12.06
CA GLU A 45 -11.86 -1.88 -11.59
C GLU A 45 -11.90 -1.76 -10.05
N ILE A 46 -11.00 -0.93 -9.54
CA ILE A 46 -10.96 -0.40 -8.20
C ILE A 46 -11.30 1.08 -8.30
N LYS A 47 -12.29 1.49 -7.53
CA LYS A 47 -12.70 2.88 -7.41
C LYS A 47 -11.68 3.66 -6.57
N ALA A 48 -11.28 4.85 -7.03
CA ALA A 48 -10.31 5.70 -6.33
C ALA A 48 -10.76 5.99 -4.89
N GLU A 49 -12.07 6.14 -4.67
CA GLU A 49 -12.69 6.36 -3.37
C GLU A 49 -12.37 5.25 -2.37
N SER A 50 -12.08 4.02 -2.81
CA SER A 50 -11.70 2.93 -1.92
C SER A 50 -10.29 3.13 -1.32
N ILE A 51 -9.36 3.70 -2.09
CA ILE A 51 -8.02 4.04 -1.59
C ILE A 51 -8.10 5.31 -0.76
N ASP A 52 -8.84 6.32 -1.21
CA ASP A 52 -9.00 7.59 -0.51
C ASP A 52 -9.64 7.40 0.87
N GLU A 53 -10.74 6.66 0.97
CA GLU A 53 -11.43 6.35 2.23
C GLU A 53 -10.50 5.63 3.22
N ALA A 54 -9.78 4.61 2.75
CA ALA A 54 -8.89 3.82 3.59
C ALA A 54 -7.69 4.64 4.09
N SER A 55 -7.14 5.47 3.21
CA SER A 55 -5.98 6.31 3.50
C SER A 55 -6.36 7.42 4.48
N THR A 56 -7.53 8.05 4.31
CA THR A 56 -8.09 9.02 5.25
C THR A 56 -8.23 8.40 6.65
N LYS A 57 -8.84 7.21 6.75
CA LYS A 57 -9.00 6.51 8.04
C LYS A 57 -7.67 6.10 8.69
N ILE A 58 -6.65 5.82 7.88
CA ILE A 58 -5.30 5.56 8.38
C ILE A 58 -4.65 6.84 8.91
N LEU A 59 -4.80 7.97 8.20
CA LEU A 59 -4.30 9.28 8.64
C LEU A 59 -5.00 9.74 9.93
N GLU A 60 -6.32 9.60 10.01
CA GLU A 60 -7.11 9.86 11.21
C GLU A 60 -6.60 9.02 12.39
N PHE A 61 -6.41 7.72 12.17
CA PHE A 61 -5.86 6.84 13.21
C PHE A 61 -4.46 7.22 13.66
N LEU A 62 -3.57 7.57 12.72
CA LEU A 62 -2.21 8.03 13.05
C LEU A 62 -2.25 9.32 13.89
N ASN A 63 -3.21 10.20 13.60
CA ASN A 63 -3.46 11.40 14.40
C ASN A 63 -4.05 11.07 15.78
N GLU A 64 -5.01 10.14 15.87
CA GLU A 64 -5.61 9.67 17.13
C GLU A 64 -4.56 9.11 18.11
N ILE A 65 -3.53 8.43 17.60
CA ILE A 65 -2.44 7.88 18.42
C ILE A 65 -1.27 8.85 18.62
N GLU A 66 -1.42 10.10 18.17
CA GLU A 66 -0.41 11.15 18.24
C GLU A 66 0.95 10.72 17.64
N ALA A 67 0.92 10.00 16.49
CA ALA A 67 2.14 9.45 15.89
C ALA A 67 3.16 10.53 15.50
N GLY A 68 2.72 11.75 15.19
CA GLY A 68 3.59 12.87 14.84
C GLY A 68 4.59 12.50 13.74
N SER A 69 5.88 12.70 13.98
CA SER A 69 6.94 12.36 13.02
C SER A 69 7.07 10.86 12.74
N THR A 70 6.61 9.99 13.65
CA THR A 70 6.67 8.52 13.47
C THR A 70 5.60 7.99 12.52
N ALA A 71 4.66 8.83 12.08
CA ALA A 71 3.60 8.44 11.15
C ALA A 71 4.17 7.89 9.83
N ILE A 72 5.18 8.55 9.27
CA ILE A 72 5.87 8.11 8.05
C ILE A 72 6.59 6.77 8.29
N GLU A 73 7.27 6.62 9.42
CA GLU A 73 7.97 5.37 9.77
C GLU A 73 6.99 4.18 9.83
N TYR A 74 5.79 4.37 10.40
CA TYR A 74 4.76 3.32 10.40
C TYR A 74 4.26 2.98 9.00
N LEU A 75 4.05 3.99 8.15
CA LEU A 75 3.58 3.78 6.78
C LEU A 75 4.62 3.04 5.94
N ASP A 76 5.88 3.47 5.98
CA ASP A 76 6.98 2.86 5.24
C ASP A 76 7.25 1.43 5.74
N ALA A 77 7.28 1.23 7.05
CA ALA A 77 7.44 -0.11 7.63
C ALA A 77 6.26 -1.04 7.31
N TYR A 78 5.04 -0.51 7.22
CA TYR A 78 3.89 -1.28 6.78
C TYR A 78 4.01 -1.67 5.30
N ILE A 79 4.37 -0.73 4.41
CA ILE A 79 4.60 -1.00 2.99
C ILE A 79 5.66 -2.09 2.82
N TYR A 80 6.80 -1.95 3.50
CA TYR A 80 7.85 -2.97 3.53
C TYR A 80 7.30 -4.33 3.97
N LYS A 81 6.53 -4.36 5.08
CA LYS A 81 5.91 -5.59 5.58
C LYS A 81 5.01 -6.24 4.53
N ARG A 82 4.17 -5.48 3.83
CA ARG A 82 3.23 -5.98 2.82
C ARG A 82 3.96 -6.55 1.59
N VAL A 83 5.01 -5.86 1.15
CA VAL A 83 5.81 -6.24 -0.02
C VAL A 83 6.66 -7.48 0.27
N LYS A 84 7.37 -7.50 1.41
CA LYS A 84 8.37 -8.54 1.70
C LYS A 84 7.80 -9.79 2.33
N PHE A 85 6.59 -9.75 2.89
CA PHE A 85 6.04 -10.88 3.63
C PHE A 85 4.58 -11.15 3.29
N HIS A 86 4.22 -12.44 3.32
CA HIS A 86 2.83 -12.87 3.37
C HIS A 86 2.25 -12.64 4.76
N ALA A 87 0.91 -12.71 4.90
CA ALA A 87 0.21 -12.56 6.18
C ALA A 87 0.66 -13.56 7.27
N ASN A 88 1.17 -14.73 6.87
CA ASN A 88 1.75 -15.73 7.78
C ASN A 88 3.24 -15.50 8.09
N ASN A 89 3.77 -14.31 7.80
CA ASN A 89 5.17 -13.92 7.98
C ASN A 89 6.21 -14.69 7.16
N LYS A 90 5.80 -15.54 6.21
CA LYS A 90 6.75 -16.12 5.25
C LYS A 90 7.25 -15.04 4.28
N PRO A 91 8.55 -15.03 3.91
CA PRO A 91 9.06 -14.13 2.88
C PRO A 91 8.32 -14.31 1.57
N ARG A 92 7.96 -13.19 0.93
CA ARG A 92 7.39 -13.13 -0.41
C ARG A 92 8.52 -13.19 -1.43
N LYS A 93 8.37 -14.02 -2.45
CA LYS A 93 9.35 -14.13 -3.54
C LYS A 93 8.80 -13.44 -4.77
N LEU A 94 9.14 -12.16 -4.94
CA LEU A 94 8.73 -11.37 -6.12
C LEU A 94 9.36 -11.88 -7.41
N GLN A 95 10.42 -12.67 -7.30
CA GLN A 95 11.05 -13.35 -8.42
C GLN A 95 10.84 -14.86 -8.34
N GLY A 96 10.50 -15.46 -9.47
CA GLY A 96 10.41 -16.91 -9.62
C GLY A 96 9.77 -17.30 -10.94
N LEU A 97 10.13 -18.49 -11.45
CA LEU A 97 9.55 -19.04 -12.67
C LEU A 97 8.16 -19.65 -12.46
N PHE A 98 7.78 -19.93 -11.21
CA PHE A 98 6.63 -20.78 -10.87
C PHE A 98 5.47 -20.04 -10.19
N VAL A 99 5.71 -18.86 -9.64
CA VAL A 99 4.69 -18.08 -8.91
C VAL A 99 4.82 -16.62 -9.30
N ASP A 100 3.74 -16.05 -9.81
CA ASP A 100 3.56 -14.62 -9.97
C ASP A 100 2.80 -14.08 -8.75
N GLU A 101 3.50 -13.36 -7.88
CA GLU A 101 2.95 -12.77 -6.66
C GLU A 101 1.94 -11.64 -6.93
N PHE A 102 1.93 -11.11 -8.15
CA PHE A 102 0.98 -10.10 -8.61
C PHE A 102 -0.20 -10.73 -9.36
N ALA A 103 -0.24 -12.06 -9.51
CA ALA A 103 -1.31 -12.73 -10.23
C ALA A 103 -2.69 -12.36 -9.64
N PRO A 104 -3.70 -12.13 -10.50
CA PRO A 104 -5.02 -11.74 -10.04
C PRO A 104 -5.71 -12.85 -9.24
N MET A 105 -6.40 -12.45 -8.18
CA MET A 105 -7.17 -13.34 -7.31
C MET A 105 -8.55 -13.66 -7.90
N LYS A 106 -9.04 -14.88 -7.66
CA LYS A 106 -10.38 -15.31 -8.09
C LYS A 106 -11.51 -14.70 -7.24
N THR A 107 -11.20 -14.34 -6.00
CA THR A 107 -12.12 -13.75 -5.03
C THR A 107 -11.61 -12.41 -4.57
N ARG A 108 -12.50 -11.44 -4.40
CA ARG A 108 -12.15 -10.13 -3.86
C ARG A 108 -11.89 -10.25 -2.37
N ASP A 109 -10.65 -10.05 -1.97
CA ASP A 109 -10.21 -10.12 -0.57
C ASP A 109 -9.67 -8.78 -0.04
N TYR A 110 -9.74 -7.71 -0.85
CA TYR A 110 -9.42 -6.34 -0.44
C TYR A 110 -10.69 -5.52 -0.21
N SER A 111 -10.62 -4.57 0.71
CA SER A 111 -11.60 -3.51 0.92
C SER A 111 -10.95 -2.36 1.68
N ALA A 112 -11.56 -1.17 1.64
CA ALA A 112 -11.11 -0.04 2.43
C ALA A 112 -11.07 -0.38 3.94
N GLU A 113 -12.16 -0.96 4.45
CA GLU A 113 -12.26 -1.42 5.85
C GLU A 113 -11.14 -2.40 6.23
N LYS A 114 -10.88 -3.41 5.39
CA LYS A 114 -9.86 -4.42 5.69
C LYS A 114 -8.45 -3.83 5.67
N ALA A 115 -8.14 -2.92 4.73
CA ALA A 115 -6.85 -2.23 4.71
C ALA A 115 -6.60 -1.44 6.00
N VAL A 116 -7.63 -0.72 6.50
CA VAL A 116 -7.55 0.02 7.78
C VAL A 116 -7.34 -0.94 8.96
N ILE A 117 -8.10 -2.05 9.03
CA ILE A 117 -7.94 -3.05 10.09
C ILE A 117 -6.51 -3.61 10.11
N LEU A 118 -5.96 -3.95 8.95
CA LEU A 118 -4.63 -4.54 8.85
C LEU A 118 -3.53 -3.53 9.20
N PHE A 119 -3.68 -2.26 8.83
CA PHE A 119 -2.75 -1.21 9.23
C PHE A 119 -2.78 -1.00 10.75
N LYS A 120 -3.97 -0.87 11.36
CA LYS A 120 -4.11 -0.74 12.82
C LYS A 120 -3.46 -1.91 13.55
N ALA A 121 -3.72 -3.14 13.10
CA ALA A 121 -3.12 -4.35 13.66
C ALA A 121 -1.58 -4.32 13.57
N PHE A 122 -1.03 -3.87 12.44
CA PHE A 122 0.42 -3.71 12.28
C PHE A 122 1.01 -2.69 13.25
N VAL A 123 0.39 -1.52 13.40
CA VAL A 123 0.88 -0.47 14.32
C VAL A 123 0.84 -0.95 15.76
N PHE A 124 -0.24 -1.60 16.19
CA PHE A 124 -0.31 -2.18 17.54
C PHE A 124 0.73 -3.27 17.78
N SER A 125 0.96 -4.15 16.80
CA SER A 125 2.02 -5.16 16.86
C SER A 125 3.40 -4.50 17.00
N SER A 126 3.68 -3.46 16.21
CA SER A 126 4.96 -2.75 16.24
C SER A 126 5.20 -2.10 17.61
N ARG A 127 4.17 -1.49 18.20
CA ARG A 127 4.23 -0.90 19.55
C ARG A 127 4.44 -1.92 20.66
N SER A 128 4.02 -3.18 20.46
CA SER A 128 4.27 -4.28 21.40
C SER A 128 5.69 -4.88 21.30
N GLY A 129 6.59 -4.27 20.53
CA GLY A 129 7.98 -4.72 20.36
C GLY A 129 8.19 -5.71 19.21
N LEU A 130 7.15 -5.99 18.40
CA LEU A 130 7.26 -6.77 17.17
C LEU A 130 7.42 -5.83 15.96
N ALA A 131 8.36 -4.88 16.08
CA ALA A 131 8.63 -3.90 15.05
C ALA A 131 9.16 -4.60 13.79
N THR A 132 8.72 -4.13 12.63
CA THR A 132 9.30 -4.56 11.36
C THR A 132 10.54 -3.73 11.09
N GLU A 133 11.71 -4.37 11.11
CA GLU A 133 12.97 -3.71 10.75
C GLU A 133 13.01 -3.49 9.24
N VAL A 134 12.97 -2.22 8.84
CA VAL A 134 13.17 -1.78 7.47
C VAL A 134 14.66 -1.51 7.28
N PRO A 135 15.34 -2.15 6.32
CA PRO A 135 16.74 -1.84 6.02
C PRO A 135 16.92 -0.35 5.69
N ALA A 136 17.98 0.25 6.21
CA ALA A 136 18.30 1.64 5.91
C ALA A 136 18.47 1.84 4.39
N GLY A 137 17.81 2.86 3.84
CA GLY A 137 17.82 3.14 2.40
C GLY A 137 16.99 2.19 1.55
N TRP A 138 16.13 1.35 2.17
CA TRP A 138 15.19 0.55 1.40
C TRP A 138 14.14 1.44 0.73
N GLU A 139 13.97 1.24 -0.56
CA GLU A 139 12.94 1.90 -1.35
C GLU A 139 12.17 0.82 -2.14
N ILE A 140 10.85 0.78 -1.98
CA ILE A 140 9.97 -0.16 -2.68
C ILE A 140 10.20 -0.17 -4.19
N GLY A 141 10.47 1.00 -4.76
CA GLY A 141 10.64 1.14 -6.20
C GLY A 141 11.96 0.55 -6.71
N GLU A 142 12.94 0.33 -5.85
CA GLU A 142 14.23 -0.31 -6.16
C GLU A 142 14.25 -1.79 -5.73
N GLU A 143 13.14 -2.31 -5.20
CA GLU A 143 13.03 -3.70 -4.75
C GLU A 143 13.14 -4.68 -5.93
N GLU A 144 14.01 -5.67 -5.78
CA GLU A 144 14.29 -6.63 -6.85
C GLU A 144 13.03 -7.43 -7.22
N GLY A 145 12.66 -7.42 -8.50
CA GLY A 145 11.46 -8.12 -8.99
C GLY A 145 10.13 -7.42 -8.69
N ILE A 146 10.14 -6.19 -8.16
CA ILE A 146 8.90 -5.42 -7.92
C ILE A 146 8.17 -5.06 -9.22
N GLY A 147 8.90 -4.99 -10.34
CA GLY A 147 8.36 -4.79 -11.68
C GLY A 147 7.45 -3.57 -11.81
N TRP A 148 6.35 -3.73 -12.54
CA TRP A 148 5.37 -2.67 -12.81
C TRP A 148 4.83 -2.00 -11.55
N PHE A 149 4.78 -2.73 -10.43
CA PHE A 149 4.26 -2.19 -9.18
C PHE A 149 5.24 -1.17 -8.57
N GLY A 150 6.55 -1.38 -8.71
CA GLY A 150 7.54 -0.39 -8.32
C GLY A 150 7.42 0.89 -9.15
N ASP A 151 7.23 0.75 -10.47
CA ASP A 151 7.02 1.89 -11.37
C ASP A 151 5.75 2.67 -10.99
N LEU A 152 4.66 1.97 -10.66
CA LEU A 152 3.43 2.59 -10.18
C LEU A 152 3.66 3.37 -8.88
N ILE A 153 4.36 2.78 -7.91
CA ILE A 153 4.59 3.42 -6.61
C ILE A 153 5.54 4.63 -6.72
N LYS A 154 6.46 4.65 -7.68
CA LYS A 154 7.29 5.83 -7.99
C LYS A 154 6.54 6.92 -8.75
N SER A 155 5.42 6.59 -9.40
CA SER A 155 4.72 7.53 -10.26
C SER A 155 4.08 8.66 -9.45
N GLU A 156 4.23 9.88 -9.94
CA GLU A 156 3.61 11.07 -9.34
C GLU A 156 2.26 11.38 -10.02
N PRO A 157 1.26 11.88 -9.27
CA PRO A 157 0.05 12.44 -9.83
C PRO A 157 0.34 13.64 -10.74
N THR A 158 -0.41 13.70 -11.83
CA THR A 158 -0.39 14.78 -12.82
C THR A 158 -1.63 15.65 -12.68
N ILE A 159 -1.70 16.75 -13.45
CA ILE A 159 -2.90 17.61 -13.46
C ILE A 159 -4.18 16.86 -13.86
N PHE A 160 -4.07 15.78 -14.64
CA PHE A 160 -5.21 14.97 -15.07
C PHE A 160 -5.77 14.10 -13.94
N ASP A 161 -4.95 13.75 -12.95
CA ASP A 161 -5.36 13.00 -11.77
C ASP A 161 -6.15 13.88 -10.77
N SER A 162 -6.26 15.18 -11.04
CA SER A 162 -7.00 16.16 -10.23
C SER A 162 -8.34 16.57 -10.84
N LEU A 163 -8.72 16.01 -12.00
CA LEU A 163 -9.92 16.35 -12.76
C LEU A 163 -11.11 15.42 -12.47
#